data_AF-A0A8J8WEK9-F1
#
_entry.id   AF-A0A8J8WEK9-F1
#
_cell.length_a   1.000
_cell.length_b   1.000
_cell.length_c   1.000
_cell.angle_alpha   90.00
_cell.angle_beta   90.00
_cell.angle_gamma   90.00
#
_symmetry.space_group_name_H-M   'P 1'
#
loop_
_entity.id
_entity.type
_entity.pdbx_description
1 polymer ?
#
loop_
_entity_poly.entity_id
_entity_poly.type
_entity_poly.pdbx_seq_one_letter_code
_entity_poly.pdbx_strand_id
1 'polypeptide(L)' 'MPLFCKQCEGRRYPIYKESNKGTLWLCNKCQNYTDSEDVIIREQTEQERANVKAKADEFEKTSNFPAEKLSRRKGVN' A
#
# COMPACT_ATOMS: atom_id res chain seq x y z
N MET A 1 -11.00 5.69 -9.81
CA MET A 1 -9.96 5.18 -8.90
C MET A 1 -10.62 4.76 -7.60
N PRO A 2 -10.61 3.47 -7.25
CA PRO A 2 -11.42 2.91 -6.16
C PRO A 2 -10.83 3.22 -4.77
N LEU A 3 -11.00 4.45 -4.31
CA LEU A 3 -10.37 4.92 -3.07
C LEU A 3 -10.87 4.22 -1.79
N PHE A 4 -12.11 3.72 -1.79
CA PHE A 4 -12.75 3.14 -0.60
C PHE A 4 -13.27 1.74 -0.89
N CYS A 5 -13.13 0.85 0.10
CA CYS A 5 -13.61 -0.52 0.00
C CYS A 5 -15.13 -0.61 0.11
N LYS A 6 -15.77 -1.25 -0.87
CA LYS A 6 -17.22 -1.51 -0.89
C LYS A 6 -17.72 -2.37 0.30
N GLN A 7 -16.83 -3.13 0.93
CA GLN A 7 -17.20 -4.03 2.04
C GLN A 7 -17.01 -3.42 3.43
N CYS A 8 -16.05 -2.51 3.61
CA CYS A 8 -15.70 -1.99 4.95
C CYS A 8 -15.43 -0.49 5.02
N GLU A 9 -15.65 0.23 3.91
CA GLU A 9 -15.41 1.68 3.76
C GLU A 9 -13.97 2.13 4.06
N GLY A 10 -13.06 1.18 4.26
CA GLY A 10 -11.66 1.44 4.51
C GLY A 10 -10.96 1.97 3.25
N ARG A 11 -9.96 2.83 3.45
CA ARG A 11 -9.10 3.34 2.38
C ARG A 11 -8.38 2.18 1.67
N ARG A 12 -8.41 2.21 0.34
CA ARG A 12 -7.57 1.35 -0.51
C ARG A 12 -6.29 2.06 -0.89
N TYR A 13 -5.23 1.27 -1.07
CA TYR A 13 -3.92 1.74 -1.46
C TYR A 13 -3.55 1.16 -2.83
N PRO A 14 -2.99 1.98 -3.74
CA PRO A 14 -2.49 1.48 -5.00
C PRO A 14 -1.30 0.56 -4.75
N ILE A 15 -1.37 -0.66 -5.29
CA ILE A 15 -0.28 -1.61 -5.34
C ILE A 15 0.19 -1.66 -6.79
N TYR A 16 1.42 -1.20 -7.01
CA TYR A 16 2.07 -1.31 -8.31
C TYR A 16 2.33 -2.79 -8.61
N LYS A 17 1.83 -3.24 -9.76
CA LYS A 17 2.15 -4.55 -10.33
C LYS A 17 2.79 -4.31 -11.70
N GLU A 18 3.75 -5.14 -12.07
CA GLU A 18 4.62 -4.94 -13.26
C GLU A 18 3.87 -4.66 -14.57
N SER A 19 4.64 -4.04 -15.47
CA SER A 19 4.37 -3.30 -16.72
C SER A 19 3.18 -3.68 -17.62
N ASN A 20 2.58 -4.86 -17.48
CA ASN A 20 1.49 -5.34 -18.34
C ASN A 20 0.13 -5.46 -17.64
N LYS A 21 0.03 -5.14 -16.35
CA LYS A 21 -1.22 -5.21 -15.58
C LYS A 21 -1.42 -3.86 -14.90
N GLY A 22 -2.57 -3.23 -15.16
CA GLY A 22 -2.92 -1.94 -14.57
C GLY A 22 -2.82 -1.92 -13.04
N THR A 23 -2.82 -0.73 -12.45
CA THR A 23 -2.72 -0.56 -11.00
C THR A 23 -3.84 -1.30 -10.28
N LEU A 24 -3.47 -2.19 -9.35
CA LEU A 24 -4.42 -2.82 -8.44
C LEU A 24 -4.54 -2.00 -7.16
N TRP A 25 -5.71 -2.06 -6.53
CA TRP A 25 -6.03 -1.32 -5.32
C TRP A 25 -6.35 -2.28 -4.20
N LEU A 26 -5.51 -2.29 -3.15
CA LEU A 26 -5.62 -3.20 -2.02
C LEU A 26 -6.37 -2.54 -0.86
N CYS A 27 -7.36 -3.22 -0.31
CA CYS A 27 -7.91 -2.90 1.00
C CYS A 27 -7.14 -3.66 2.09
N ASN A 28 -6.47 -2.96 3.02
CA ASN A 28 -5.71 -3.64 4.09
C ASN A 28 -6.61 -4.36 5.13
N LYS A 29 -7.88 -3.95 5.25
CA LYS A 29 -8.84 -4.58 6.19
C LYS A 29 -9.41 -5.87 5.62
N CYS A 30 -9.96 -5.80 4.40
CA CYS A 30 -10.58 -6.95 3.73
C CYS A 30 -9.60 -7.80 2.92
N GLN A 31 -8.37 -7.31 2.74
CA GLN A 31 -7.30 -7.98 1.99
C GLN A 31 -7.68 -8.30 0.54
N ASN A 32 -8.60 -7.53 -0.07
CA ASN A 32 -9.02 -7.70 -1.45
C ASN A 32 -8.34 -6.71 -2.40
N TYR A 33 -8.10 -7.17 -3.62
CA TYR A 33 -7.64 -6.36 -4.75
C TYR A 33 -8.81 -5.94 -5.63
N THR A 34 -8.76 -4.68 -6.05
CA THR A 34 -9.66 -4.12 -7.07
C THR A 34 -8.87 -3.56 -8.25
N ASP A 35 -9.48 -3.50 -9.43
CA ASP A 35 -8.92 -2.81 -10.60
C ASP A 35 -9.30 -1.32 -10.62
N SER A 36 -9.01 -0.63 -11.72
CA SER A 36 -9.38 0.77 -11.93
C SER A 36 -10.88 1.03 -11.94
N GLU A 37 -11.69 0.01 -12.23
CA GLU A 37 -13.15 0.06 -12.33
C GLU A 37 -13.87 -0.28 -11.01
N ASP A 38 -13.09 -0.48 -9.93
CA ASP A 38 -13.61 -0.86 -8.60
C ASP A 38 -14.29 -2.24 -8.58
N VAL A 39 -13.83 -3.16 -9.45
CA VAL A 39 -14.26 -4.56 -9.46
C VAL A 39 -13.30 -5.37 -8.58
N ILE A 40 -13.84 -6.15 -7.65
CA ILE A 40 -13.04 -7.04 -6.79
C ILE A 40 -12.59 -8.24 -7.64
N ILE A 41 -11.29 -8.37 -7.85
CA ILE A 41 -10.70 -9.40 -8.72
C ILE A 41 -10.40 -10.66 -7.92
N ARG A 42 -9.78 -10.48 -6.73
CA ARG A 42 -9.36 -11.57 -5.85
C ARG A 42 -8.94 -11.04 -4.48
N GLU A 43 -8.78 -11.95 -3.53
CA GLU A 43 -8.12 -11.69 -2.25
C GLU A 43 -6.60 -11.87 -2.35
N GLN A 44 -5.89 -11.22 -1.43
CA GLN A 44 -4.46 -11.38 -1.23
C GLN A 44 -4.19 -12.74 -0.60
N THR A 45 -3.17 -13.44 -1.08
CA THR A 45 -2.81 -14.73 -0.51
C THR A 45 -2.01 -14.55 0.79
N GLU A 46 -2.00 -15.59 1.64
CA GLU A 46 -1.16 -15.61 2.85
C GLU A 46 0.33 -15.40 2.53
N GLN A 47 0.81 -16.01 1.44
CA GLN A 47 2.18 -15.87 0.98
C GLN A 47 2.49 -14.43 0.55
N GLU A 48 1.59 -13.76 -0.19
CA GLU A 48 1.74 -12.35 -0.55
C GLU A 48 1.82 -11.46 0.71
N ARG A 49 1.00 -11.74 1.74
CA ARG A 49 1.04 -11.02 3.02
C ARG A 49 2.35 -11.25 3.76
N ALA A 50 2.81 -12.50 3.84
CA ALA A 50 4.05 -12.87 4.48
C ALA A 50 5.25 -12.17 3.81
N ASN A 51 5.26 -12.12 2.47
CA ASN A 51 6.32 -11.46 1.71
C ASN A 51 6.35 -9.94 1.96
N VAL A 52 5.20 -9.28 2.02
CA VAL A 52 5.13 -7.84 2.34
C VAL A 52 5.61 -7.59 3.77
N LYS A 53 5.21 -8.44 4.72
CA LYS A 53 5.65 -8.33 6.12
C LYS A 53 7.18 -8.51 6.23
N ALA A 54 7.74 -9.53 5.58
CA ALA A 54 9.18 -9.77 5.59
C ALA A 54 9.97 -8.57 5.03
N LYS A 55 9.47 -7.93 3.95
CA LYS A 55 10.08 -6.72 3.39
C LYS A 55 10.01 -5.52 4.35
N ALA A 56 8.91 -5.38 5.09
CA ALA A 56 8.79 -4.31 6.10
C ALA A 56 9.78 -4.55 7.25
N ASP A 57 9.84 -5.79 7.76
CA ASP A 57 10.77 -6.18 8.83
C ASP A 57 12.25 -6.01 8.40
N GLU A 58 12.57 -6.31 7.14
CA GLU A 58 13.92 -6.08 6.57
C GLU A 58 14.24 -4.59 6.43
N PHE A 59 13.28 -3.79 5.97
CA PHE A 59 13.44 -2.35 5.87
C PHE A 59 13.73 -1.73 7.24
N GLU A 60 12.97 -2.09 8.28
CA GLU A 60 13.20 -1.59 9.65
C GLU A 60 14.59 -1.94 10.18
N LYS A 61 15.10 -3.14 9.88
CA LYS A 61 16.44 -3.59 10.30
C LYS A 61 17.57 -2.91 9.55
N THR A 62 17.35 -2.58 8.28
CA THR A 62 18.40 -2.03 7.39
C THR A 62 18.38 -0.50 7.34
N SER A 63 17.27 0.13 7.74
CA SER A 63 17.13 1.57 7.71
C SER A 63 17.92 2.25 8.82
N ASN A 64 19.04 2.88 8.47
CA ASN A 64 19.76 3.81 9.34
C ASN A 64 19.33 5.24 9.05
N PHE A 65 18.07 5.58 9.37
CA PHE A 65 17.63 6.97 9.30
C PHE A 65 18.21 7.75 10.49
N PRO A 66 18.94 8.86 10.26
CA PRO A 66 19.34 9.72 11.36
C PRO A 66 18.07 10.23 12.07
N ALA A 67 18.09 10.26 13.40
CA ALA A 67 16.99 10.76 14.22
C ALA A 67 16.75 12.29 14.08
N GLU A 68 17.31 12.90 13.03
CA GLU A 68 17.24 14.32 12.76
C GLU A 68 15.77 14.68 12.56
N LYS A 69 15.28 15.58 13.42
CA LYS A 69 13.90 16.05 13.34
C LYS A 69 13.74 16.76 12.01
N LEU A 70 12.84 16.24 11.16
CA LEU A 70 12.37 16.93 9.96
C LEU A 70 11.82 18.29 10.36
N SER A 71 12.66 19.33 10.30
CA SER A 71 12.22 20.68 10.56
C SER A 71 11.42 21.17 9.35
N ARG A 72 10.21 21.64 9.60
CA ARG A 72 9.40 22.29 8.57
C ARG A 72 10.20 23.49 8.06
N ARG A 73 10.53 23.51 6.77
CA ARG A 73 11.14 24.69 6.13
C ARG A 73 10.19 25.87 6.37
N LYS A 74 10.67 26.95 7.00
CA LYS A 74 9.90 28.19 7.08
C LYS A 74 9.64 28.65 5.64
N GLY A 75 8.38 28.88 5.32
CA GLY A 75 7.98 29.34 3.99
C GLY A 75 8.73 30.62 3.64
N VAL A 76 9.18 30.71 2.39
CA VAL A 76 9.69 31.96 1.81
C VAL A 76 8.47 32.84 1.59
N ASN A 77 8.46 34.02 2.21
CA ASN A 77 7.48 35.08 1.92
C ASN A 77 7.71 35.63 0.52
#